data_AF-A0AAV9AV18-F1
#
_entry.id   AF-A0AAV9AV18-F1
#
_cell.length_a   1.000
_cell.length_b   1.000
_cell.length_c   1.000
_cell.angle_alpha   90.00
_cell.angle_beta   90.00
_cell.angle_gamma   90.00
#
_symmetry.space_group_name_H-M   'P 1'
#
loop_
_entity.id
_entity.type
_entity.pdbx_description
1 polymer ?
#
loop_
_entity_poly.entity_id
_entity_poly.type
_entity_poly.pdbx_seq_one_letter_code
_entity_poly.pdbx_strand_id
1 'polypeptide(L)'
;MGDLNDHDLLVRCIKRVDVVISAVSTAHHLDQHKIVNAIKEAGNVKSLALKAEELERYHQFVMDNKIYIRKVVKKAGIPHTFVAGNFFI
;
A
#
# COMPACT_ATOMS: atom_id res chain seq x y z
N MET A 1 10.85 -15.87 8.85
CA MET A 1 9.82 -14.89 9.24
C MET A 1 10.13 -13.61 8.49
N GLY A 2 9.14 -12.99 7.83
CA GLY A 2 9.34 -11.74 7.10
C GLY A 2 8.80 -10.57 7.92
N ASP A 3 9.56 -9.48 7.98
CA ASP A 3 9.13 -8.22 8.58
C ASP A 3 8.91 -7.18 7.48
N LEU A 4 7.91 -6.33 7.65
CA LEU A 4 7.63 -5.19 6.79
C LEU A 4 8.71 -4.10 6.89
N ASN A 5 9.51 -4.12 7.97
CA ASN A 5 10.68 -3.25 8.13
C ASN A 5 11.91 -3.72 7.35
N ASP A 6 11.92 -4.96 6.86
CA ASP A 6 13.06 -5.53 6.13
C ASP A 6 12.91 -5.27 4.62
N HIS A 7 13.43 -4.11 4.21
CA HIS A 7 13.29 -3.59 2.84
C HIS A 7 13.91 -4.53 1.78
N ASP A 8 15.07 -5.13 2.07
CA ASP A 8 15.76 -6.03 1.14
C ASP A 8 14.96 -7.32 0.88
N LEU A 9 14.37 -7.89 1.94
CA LEU A 9 13.47 -9.04 1.82
C LEU A 9 12.22 -8.68 1.00
N LEU A 10 11.67 -7.49 1.22
CA LEU A 10 10.52 -7.00 0.47
C LEU A 10 10.82 -6.88 -1.01
N VAL A 11 11.93 -6.24 -1.39
CA VAL A 11 12.35 -6.06 -2.79
C VAL A 11 12.58 -7.42 -3.47
N ARG A 12 13.24 -8.37 -2.79
CA ARG A 12 13.48 -9.72 -3.33
C ARG A 12 12.17 -10.47 -3.59
N CYS A 13 11.20 -10.37 -2.68
CA CYS A 13 9.89 -10.97 -2.85
C CYS A 13 9.12 -10.29 -3.99
N ILE A 14 9.11 -8.96 -4.03
CA ILE A 14 8.39 -8.19 -5.04
C ILE A 14 8.92 -8.45 -6.46
N LYS A 15 10.23 -8.62 -6.63
CA LYS A 15 10.81 -8.98 -7.94
C LYS A 15 10.25 -10.28 -8.52
N ARG A 16 9.77 -11.21 -7.68
CA ARG A 16 9.24 -12.51 -8.10
C ARG A 16 7.74 -12.51 -8.39
N VAL A 17 7.03 -11.42 -8.11
CA VAL A 17 5.58 -11.33 -8.25
C VAL A 17 5.17 -10.19 -9.17
N ASP A 18 4.11 -10.40 -9.94
CA ASP A 18 3.56 -9.38 -10.84
C ASP A 18 2.55 -8.45 -10.16
N VAL A 19 1.91 -8.90 -9.08
CA VAL A 19 0.83 -8.17 -8.39
C VAL A 19 1.08 -8.17 -6.88
N VAL A 20 0.90 -7.02 -6.25
CA VAL A 20 1.03 -6.86 -4.79
C VAL A 20 -0.28 -6.32 -4.20
N ILE A 21 -0.80 -7.00 -3.18
CA ILE A 21 -2.01 -6.61 -2.44
C ILE A 21 -1.62 -6.25 -1.02
N SER A 22 -1.95 -5.03 -0.57
CA SER A 22 -1.71 -4.57 0.79
C SER A 22 -3.02 -4.44 1.56
N ALA A 23 -3.16 -5.29 2.59
CA ALA A 23 -4.31 -5.34 3.50
C ALA A 23 -3.92 -5.09 4.97
N VAL A 24 -2.92 -4.22 5.20
CA VAL A 24 -2.52 -3.81 6.56
C VAL A 24 -3.64 -3.05 7.28
N SER A 25 -3.72 -3.21 8.60
CA SER A 25 -4.74 -2.55 9.43
C SER A 25 -4.49 -1.04 9.53
N THR A 26 -5.53 -0.29 9.91
CA THR A 26 -5.52 1.17 10.12
C THR A 26 -4.34 1.68 10.95
N ALA A 27 -3.87 0.91 11.94
CA ALA A 27 -2.72 1.25 12.78
C ALA A 27 -1.38 1.28 12.03
N HIS A 28 -1.25 0.53 10.93
CA HIS A 28 -0.01 0.39 10.14
C HIS A 28 -0.15 1.00 8.73
N HIS A 29 -1.11 1.91 8.53
CA HIS A 29 -1.29 2.59 7.24
C HIS A 29 -0.03 3.32 6.80
N LEU A 30 0.68 3.94 7.73
CA LEU A 30 1.93 4.63 7.40
C LEU A 30 2.92 3.66 6.78
N ASP A 31 3.08 2.43 7.28
CA ASP A 31 4.04 1.47 6.74
C ASP A 31 3.77 1.02 5.29
N GLN A 32 2.60 1.35 4.71
CA GLN A 32 2.37 1.15 3.28
C GLN A 32 3.38 1.91 2.41
N HIS A 33 3.98 3.01 2.87
CA HIS A 33 5.03 3.71 2.12
C HIS A 33 6.27 2.84 1.86
N LYS A 34 6.59 1.90 2.77
CA LYS A 34 7.72 0.98 2.64
C LYS A 34 7.49 0.00 1.49
N ILE A 35 6.27 -0.53 1.39
CA ILE A 35 5.83 -1.39 0.28
C ILE A 35 5.93 -0.62 -1.05
N VAL A 36 5.47 0.63 -1.08
CA VAL A 36 5.55 1.47 -2.29
C VAL A 36 7.00 1.73 -2.72
N ASN A 37 7.90 2.00 -1.79
CA ASN A 37 9.33 2.18 -2.08
C ASN A 37 9.97 0.90 -2.63
N ALA A 38 9.68 -0.25 -2.01
CA ALA A 38 10.21 -1.53 -2.47
C ALA A 38 9.67 -1.91 -3.86
N ILE A 39 8.40 -1.59 -4.16
CA ILE A 39 7.82 -1.80 -5.48
C ILE A 39 8.49 -0.92 -6.53
N LYS A 40 8.74 0.35 -6.20
CA LYS A 40 9.44 1.27 -7.08
C LYS A 40 10.86 0.78 -7.42
N GLU A 41 11.55 0.19 -6.45
CA GLU A 41 12.89 -0.38 -6.65
C GLU A 41 12.88 -1.71 -7.42
N ALA A 42 11.85 -2.55 -7.20
CA ALA A 42 11.71 -3.81 -7.91
C ALA A 42 11.34 -3.62 -9.39
N GLY A 43 10.56 -2.58 -9.73
CA GLY A 43 10.25 -2.17 -11.10
C GLY A 43 9.41 -3.16 -11.94
N ASN A 44 9.06 -4.33 -11.39
CA ASN A 44 8.40 -5.43 -12.11
C ASN A 44 6.88 -5.51 -11.87
N VAL A 45 6.34 -4.71 -10.96
CA VAL A 45 4.93 -4.84 -10.53
C VAL A 45 3.99 -4.20 -11.54
N LYS A 46 3.05 -5.00 -12.03
CA LYS A 46 2.04 -4.62 -13.03
C LYS A 46 0.77 -4.03 -12.41
N SER A 47 0.48 -4.33 -11.14
CA SER A 47 -0.66 -3.75 -10.41
C SER A 47 -0.47 -3.81 -8.90
N LEU A 48 -0.80 -2.72 -8.23
CA LEU A 48 -0.74 -2.57 -6.77
C LEU A 48 -2.15 -2.29 -6.24
N ALA A 49 -2.69 -3.19 -5.43
CA ALA A 49 -4.00 -3.05 -4.79
C ALA A 49 -3.85 -2.61 -3.32
N LEU A 50 -4.38 -1.44 -2.98
CA LEU A 50 -4.42 -0.93 -1.61
C LEU A 50 -5.82 -1.02 -1.03
N LYS A 51 -5.94 -1.50 0.21
CA LYS A 51 -7.19 -1.40 0.97
C LYS A 51 -7.50 0.07 1.27
N ALA A 52 -8.52 0.60 0.60
CA ALA A 52 -9.12 1.89 0.90
C ALA A 52 -10.40 1.62 1.69
N GLU A 53 -10.32 1.58 3.02
CA GLU A 53 -11.53 1.45 3.82
C GLU A 53 -12.36 2.75 3.70
N GLU A 54 -13.55 2.67 3.12
CA GLU A 54 -14.51 3.79 3.12
C GLU A 54 -15.41 3.67 4.35
N LEU A 55 -14.85 4.03 5.52
CA LEU A 55 -15.69 4.44 6.64
C LEU A 55 -15.53 5.94 6.84
N GLU A 56 -16.61 6.62 6.45
CA GLU A 56 -16.86 8.02 6.67
C GLU A 56 -16.74 8.41 8.15
N ARG A 57 -16.19 9.62 8.36
CA ARG A 57 -16.44 10.50 9.50
C ARG A 57 -16.11 9.91 10.88
N TYR A 58 -14.86 10.01 11.34
CA TYR A 58 -14.61 10.45 12.73
C TYR A 58 -13.14 10.80 13.02
N HIS A 59 -12.15 10.29 12.27
CA HIS A 59 -10.73 10.61 12.50
C HIS A 59 -10.04 11.24 11.29
N GLN A 60 -9.91 12.57 11.30
CA GLN A 60 -9.21 13.39 10.29
C GLN A 60 -7.82 12.81 9.94
N PHE A 61 -7.08 12.37 10.96
CA PHE A 61 -5.74 11.81 10.85
C PHE A 61 -5.64 10.57 9.93
N VAL A 62 -6.64 9.68 9.96
CA VAL A 62 -6.66 8.48 9.12
C VAL A 62 -6.93 8.84 7.66
N MET A 63 -7.76 9.86 7.43
CA MET A 63 -8.04 10.37 6.10
C MET A 63 -6.82 11.09 5.51
N ASP A 64 -6.10 11.87 6.30
CA ASP A 64 -4.88 12.57 5.87
C ASP A 64 -3.79 11.57 5.44
N ASN A 65 -3.60 10.49 6.21
CA ASN A 65 -2.67 9.41 5.85
C ASN A 65 -3.08 8.70 4.54
N LYS A 66 -4.38 8.44 4.32
CA LYS A 66 -4.88 7.86 3.07
C LYS A 66 -4.65 8.79 1.88
N ILE A 67 -4.89 10.09 2.04
CA ILE A 67 -4.63 11.10 1.00
C ILE A 67 -3.14 11.18 0.69
N TYR A 68 -2.27 11.12 1.72
CA TYR A 68 -0.83 11.11 1.56
C TYR A 68 -0.36 9.90 0.74
N ILE A 69 -0.78 8.68 1.09
CA ILE A 69 -0.40 7.46 0.38
C ILE A 69 -0.88 7.51 -1.08
N ARG A 70 -2.11 7.95 -1.32
CA ARG A 70 -2.64 8.14 -2.69
C ARG A 70 -1.77 9.09 -3.51
N LYS A 71 -1.30 10.19 -2.92
CA LYS A 71 -0.38 11.14 -3.58
C LYS A 71 0.98 10.52 -3.87
N VAL A 72 1.55 9.78 -2.92
CA VAL A 72 2.86 9.10 -3.07
C VAL A 72 2.79 8.06 -4.19
N VAL A 73 1.75 7.21 -4.21
CA VAL A 73 1.55 6.18 -5.24
C VAL A 73 1.37 6.82 -6.62
N LYS A 74 0.56 7.88 -6.75
CA LYS A 74 0.40 8.62 -8.01
C LYS A 74 1.71 9.24 -8.48
N LYS A 75 2.48 9.85 -7.58
CA LYS A 75 3.79 10.45 -7.91
C LYS A 75 4.83 9.40 -8.28
N ALA A 76 4.71 8.18 -7.78
CA ALA A 76 5.59 7.07 -8.14
C ALA A 76 5.33 6.51 -9.54
N GLY A 77 4.22 6.87 -10.20
CA GLY A 77 3.89 6.40 -11.55
C GLY A 77 3.56 4.91 -11.62
N ILE A 78 3.22 4.29 -10.48
CA ILE A 78 2.96 2.85 -10.39
C ILE A 78 1.50 2.59 -10.81
N PRO A 79 1.21 1.61 -11.68
CA PRO A 79 -0.14 1.15 -11.95
C PRO A 79 -0.81 0.68 -10.65
N HIS A 80 -1.92 1.31 -10.26
CA HIS A 80 -2.54 1.10 -8.95
C HIS A 80 -4.05 0.99 -9.03
N THR A 81 -4.64 0.26 -8.09
CA THR A 81 -6.09 0.15 -7.90
C THR A 81 -6.41 0.39 -6.43
N PHE A 82 -7.24 1.39 -6.15
CA PHE A 82 -7.76 1.61 -4.79
C PHE A 82 -9.03 0.81 -4.63
N VAL A 83 -9.02 -0.17 -3.73
CA VAL A 83 -10.19 -1.02 -3.48
C VAL A 83 -10.96 -0.46 -2.29
N ALA A 84 -12.15 0.08 -2.56
CA ALA A 84 -13.09 0.50 -1.53
C ALA A 84 -13.70 -0.74 -0.86
N GLY A 85 -13.11 -1.16 0.26
CA GLY A 85 -13.71 -2.15 1.13
C GLY A 85 -14.73 -1.45 2.01
N ASN A 86 -16.01 -1.69 1.75
CA ASN A 86 -17.08 -1.31 2.68
C ASN A 86 -16.98 -2.21 3.93
N PHE A 87 -18.10 -2.64 4.49
CA PHE A 87 -18.10 -3.54 5.63
C PHE A 87 -17.89 -4.99 5.19
N PHE A 88 -17.03 -5.72 5.91
CA PHE A 88 -17.04 -7.18 5.89
C PHE A 88 -18.25 -7.63 6.72
N ILE A 89 -19.24 -8.27 6.06
CA ILE A 89 -20.34 -9.01 6.72
C ILE A 89 -19.81 -10.38 7.15
#